data_AF-A0A928KY89-F1
#
_entry.id   AF-A0A928KY89-F1
#
_cell.length_a   1.000
_cell.length_b   1.000
_cell.length_c   1.000
_cell.angle_alpha   90.00
_cell.angle_beta   90.00
_cell.angle_gamma   90.00
#
_symmetry.space_group_name_H-M   'P 1'
#
loop_
_entity.id
_entity.type
_entity.pdbx_description
1 polymer ?
#
loop_
_entity_poly.entity_id
_entity_poly.type
_entity_poly.pdbx_seq_one_letter_code
_entity_poly.pdbx_strand_id
1 'polypeptide(L)'
;MHFKFSQNAKNFFSYITSPEGSHGGSGQNNQSKFEYQFDVYYCCALIGMAALQRDDDTSDLKDLVEGYPKKYEDNKAQIAGLLVATEAKRQGVDVHSPKLEDLMLEYLSDDETMLSEEGIKTLNAYALKGYNLIHDYPLSDKPTSREEFLEAFNIAINYYEI
;
A
#
# COMPACT_ATOMS: atom_id res chain seq x y z
N MET A 1 7.60 8.86 -10.58
CA MET A 1 6.18 8.50 -10.40
C MET A 1 5.79 8.70 -8.93
N HIS A 2 4.52 8.97 -8.62
CA HIS A 2 4.08 9.29 -7.25
C HIS A 2 3.15 8.21 -6.70
N PHE A 3 3.51 7.67 -5.53
CA PHE A 3 2.56 6.95 -4.70
C PHE A 3 1.60 7.94 -4.08
N LYS A 4 0.31 7.59 -4.06
CA LYS A 4 -0.75 8.48 -3.60
C LYS A 4 -1.59 7.77 -2.56
N PHE A 5 -2.01 8.51 -1.54
CA PHE A 5 -2.84 7.98 -0.47
C PHE A 5 -4.02 8.91 -0.20
N SER A 6 -5.13 8.34 0.26
CA SER A 6 -6.34 9.11 0.56
C SER A 6 -6.05 10.18 1.61
N GLN A 7 -6.60 11.38 1.42
CA GLN A 7 -6.51 12.43 2.42
C GLN A 7 -7.21 12.01 3.72
N ASN A 8 -8.32 11.29 3.63
CA ASN A 8 -8.99 10.70 4.79
C ASN A 8 -8.07 9.70 5.52
N ALA A 9 -7.39 8.82 4.79
CA ALA A 9 -6.43 7.88 5.38
C ALA A 9 -5.27 8.60 6.07
N LYS A 10 -4.66 9.60 5.41
CA LYS A 10 -3.62 10.46 6.01
C LYS A 10 -4.10 11.10 7.32
N ASN A 11 -5.34 11.61 7.34
CA ASN A 11 -5.93 12.22 8.53
C ASN A 11 -6.22 11.20 9.64
N PHE A 12 -6.65 9.99 9.28
CA PHE A 12 -6.98 8.91 10.21
C PHE A 12 -5.71 8.40 10.92
N PHE A 13 -4.62 8.18 10.18
CA PHE A 13 -3.36 7.67 10.72
C PHE A 13 -2.38 8.75 11.23
N SER A 14 -2.79 10.02 11.25
CA SER A 14 -1.93 11.17 11.61
C SER A 14 -1.22 11.05 12.98
N TYR A 15 -1.78 10.31 13.95
CA TYR A 15 -1.12 10.12 15.26
C TYR A 15 0.05 9.15 15.22
N ILE A 16 0.04 8.20 14.29
CA ILE A 16 1.03 7.12 14.19
C ILE A 16 2.03 7.33 13.05
N THR A 17 1.86 8.36 12.23
CA THR A 17 2.80 8.71 11.16
C THR A 17 3.53 10.01 11.45
N SER A 18 4.77 10.12 10.97
CA SER A 18 5.51 11.39 10.97
C SER A 18 4.93 12.37 9.94
N PRO A 19 4.97 13.70 10.18
CA PRO A 19 4.64 14.71 9.17
C PRO A 19 5.49 14.54 7.91
N GLU A 20 4.95 14.97 6.76
CA GLU A 20 5.48 14.69 5.42
C GLU A 20 7.00 14.92 5.28
N GLY A 21 7.70 13.90 4.78
CA GLY A 21 9.13 13.93 4.48
C GLY A 21 9.62 12.58 3.97
N SER A 22 10.15 12.56 2.74
CA SER A 22 10.94 11.45 2.17
C SER A 22 12.24 11.18 2.94
N HIS A 23 12.59 12.08 3.86
CA HIS A 23 13.67 11.93 4.83
C HIS A 23 13.05 11.68 6.20
N GLY A 24 13.18 10.45 6.70
CA GLY A 24 12.71 10.05 8.02
C GLY A 24 13.07 11.11 9.07
N GLY A 25 12.09 11.52 9.86
CA GLY A 25 12.24 12.64 10.79
C GLY A 25 13.39 12.42 11.77
N SER A 26 14.45 13.21 11.63
CA SER A 26 15.51 13.34 12.63
C SER A 26 14.96 14.12 13.83
N GLY A 27 14.24 13.46 14.74
CA GLY A 27 13.67 14.14 15.89
C GLY A 27 12.88 13.24 16.82
N GLN A 28 13.56 12.77 17.88
CA GLN A 28 13.05 11.97 19.01
C GLN A 28 12.59 10.55 18.66
N ASN A 29 13.11 9.61 19.44
CA ASN A 29 12.84 8.18 19.39
C ASN A 29 11.39 7.91 19.83
N ASN A 30 10.42 8.29 19.00
CA ASN A 30 9.00 8.10 19.27
C ASN A 30 8.63 6.70 18.80
N GLN A 31 8.96 5.70 19.62
CA GLN A 31 8.76 4.28 19.32
C GLN A 31 7.31 3.95 18.92
N SER A 32 6.35 4.81 19.28
CA SER A 32 4.94 4.65 18.94
C SER A 32 4.56 5.09 17.51
N LYS A 33 5.50 5.53 16.65
CA LYS A 33 5.20 5.98 15.28
C LYS A 33 5.98 5.22 14.21
N PHE A 34 5.43 5.19 13.01
CA PHE A 34 6.11 4.80 11.80
C PHE A 34 7.10 5.87 11.34
N GLU A 35 8.22 5.41 10.79
CA GLU A 35 9.27 6.27 10.25
C GLU A 35 8.82 6.90 8.93
N TYR A 36 8.14 6.12 8.08
CA TYR A 36 7.63 6.58 6.79
C TYR A 36 6.10 6.46 6.75
N GLN A 37 5.42 7.49 6.20
CA GLN A 37 3.98 7.36 5.90
C GLN A 37 3.72 6.23 4.89
N PHE A 38 4.72 5.91 4.06
CA PHE A 38 4.70 4.79 3.15
C PHE A 38 4.49 3.45 3.85
N ASP A 39 4.94 3.28 5.10
CA ASP A 39 4.75 2.04 5.87
C ASP A 39 3.26 1.72 6.04
N VAL A 40 2.48 2.73 6.43
CA VAL A 40 1.02 2.61 6.62
C VAL A 40 0.31 2.44 5.28
N TYR A 41 0.72 3.19 4.26
CA TYR A 41 0.21 3.03 2.89
C TYR A 41 0.41 1.59 2.38
N TYR A 42 1.60 1.03 2.54
CA TYR A 42 1.93 -0.29 2.05
C TYR A 42 1.21 -1.38 2.85
N CYS A 43 1.06 -1.23 4.16
CA CYS A 43 0.20 -2.10 4.97
C CYS A 43 -1.25 -2.11 4.46
N CYS A 44 -1.80 -0.93 4.13
CA CYS A 44 -3.14 -0.86 3.54
C CYS A 44 -3.16 -1.52 2.15
N ALA A 45 -2.14 -1.32 1.31
CA ALA A 45 -2.06 -1.99 0.01
C ALA A 45 -2.09 -3.51 0.16
N LEU A 46 -1.33 -4.06 1.11
CA LEU A 46 -1.31 -5.49 1.43
C LEU A 46 -2.67 -6.02 1.85
N ILE A 47 -3.43 -5.28 2.67
CA ILE A 47 -4.79 -5.67 3.07
C ILE A 47 -5.72 -5.72 1.86
N GLY A 48 -5.70 -4.68 1.00
CA GLY A 48 -6.52 -4.65 -0.21
C GLY A 48 -6.17 -5.80 -1.17
N MET A 49 -4.88 -6.07 -1.35
CA MET A 49 -4.39 -7.18 -2.19
C MET A 49 -4.77 -8.54 -1.62
N ALA A 50 -4.66 -8.76 -0.30
CA ALA A 50 -5.12 -9.99 0.35
C ALA A 50 -6.62 -10.23 0.12
N ALA A 51 -7.43 -9.18 0.25
CA ALA A 51 -8.86 -9.22 -0.04
C ALA A 51 -9.20 -9.38 -1.53
N LEU A 52 -8.22 -9.27 -2.44
CA LEU A 52 -8.40 -9.16 -3.90
C LEU A 52 -9.39 -8.06 -4.31
N GLN A 53 -9.41 -6.96 -3.54
CA GLN A 53 -10.31 -5.84 -3.76
C GLN A 53 -9.52 -4.54 -3.87
N ARG A 54 -9.91 -3.71 -4.83
CA ARG A 54 -9.40 -2.35 -5.02
C ARG A 54 -10.55 -1.35 -5.08
N ASP A 55 -10.25 -0.10 -4.81
CA ASP A 55 -11.21 1.01 -4.92
C ASP A 55 -10.70 1.98 -5.99
N ASP A 56 -11.42 2.01 -7.10
CA ASP A 56 -11.03 2.78 -8.29
C ASP A 56 -11.54 4.24 -8.23
N ASP A 57 -12.32 4.64 -7.19
CA ASP A 57 -12.65 6.05 -6.95
C ASP A 57 -11.47 6.79 -6.32
N THR A 58 -10.55 7.21 -7.18
CA THR A 58 -9.31 7.87 -6.76
C THR A 58 -9.45 9.37 -6.48
N SER A 59 -10.67 9.90 -6.34
CA SER A 59 -10.92 11.34 -6.21
C SER A 59 -10.28 11.98 -4.96
N ASP A 60 -10.14 11.22 -3.88
CA ASP A 60 -9.52 11.66 -2.61
C ASP A 60 -8.00 11.42 -2.54
N LEU A 61 -7.38 10.83 -3.57
CA LEU A 61 -5.95 10.54 -3.55
C LEU A 61 -5.11 11.81 -3.66
N LYS A 62 -4.14 11.94 -2.75
CA LYS A 62 -3.12 13.00 -2.75
C LYS A 62 -1.73 12.38 -2.79
N ASP A 63 -0.78 13.11 -3.37
CA ASP A 63 0.62 12.66 -3.43
C ASP A 63 1.15 12.37 -2.02
N LEU A 64 1.78 11.21 -1.86
CA LEU A 64 2.36 10.75 -0.61
C LEU A 64 3.88 10.89 -0.63
N VAL A 65 4.50 10.28 -1.64
CA VAL A 65 5.96 10.28 -1.85
C VAL A 65 6.26 10.07 -3.32
N GLU A 66 7.34 10.69 -3.78
CA GLU A 66 7.93 10.40 -5.09
C GLU A 66 8.85 9.19 -4.97
N GLY A 67 8.54 8.12 -5.72
CA GLY A 67 9.30 6.87 -5.65
C GLY A 67 9.24 6.16 -4.28
N TYR A 68 10.08 5.13 -4.13
CA TYR A 68 10.15 4.38 -2.87
C TYR A 68 10.98 5.12 -1.83
N PRO A 69 10.60 5.10 -0.53
CA PRO A 69 11.54 5.43 0.52
C PRO A 69 12.74 4.48 0.49
N LYS A 70 13.92 4.96 0.89
CA LYS A 70 15.19 4.23 0.79
C LYS A 70 15.13 2.78 1.30
N LYS A 71 14.37 2.50 2.37
CA LYS A 71 14.25 1.14 2.94
C LYS A 71 13.51 0.15 2.04
N TYR A 72 12.77 0.63 1.05
CA TYR A 72 11.98 -0.17 0.13
C TYR A 72 12.65 -0.33 -1.25
N GLU A 73 13.75 0.41 -1.52
CA GLU A 73 14.45 0.36 -2.81
C GLU A 73 14.90 -1.06 -3.17
N ASP A 74 15.41 -1.82 -2.20
CA ASP A 74 15.86 -3.22 -2.39
C ASP A 74 14.69 -4.21 -2.56
N ASN A 75 13.46 -3.79 -2.25
CA ASN A 75 12.27 -4.62 -2.30
C ASN A 75 11.30 -4.29 -3.46
N LYS A 76 11.66 -3.32 -4.32
CA LYS A 76 10.80 -2.88 -5.42
C LYS A 76 10.35 -4.00 -6.36
N ALA A 77 11.24 -4.94 -6.68
CA ALA A 77 10.92 -6.08 -7.55
C ALA A 77 9.90 -7.01 -6.89
N GLN A 78 9.99 -7.22 -5.59
CA GLN A 78 9.06 -8.04 -4.81
C GLN A 78 7.70 -7.35 -4.71
N ILE A 79 7.66 -6.03 -4.50
CA ILE A 79 6.41 -5.26 -4.50
C ILE A 79 5.72 -5.33 -5.86
N ALA A 80 6.48 -5.11 -6.94
CA ALA A 80 5.95 -5.17 -8.30
C ALA A 80 5.48 -6.58 -8.69
N GLY A 81 6.25 -7.61 -8.35
CA GLY A 81 5.87 -9.01 -8.56
C GLY A 81 4.64 -9.42 -7.76
N LEU A 82 4.50 -8.93 -6.51
CA LEU A 82 3.32 -9.17 -5.69
C LEU A 82 2.07 -8.54 -6.30
N LEU A 83 2.16 -7.32 -6.83
CA LEU A 83 1.05 -6.67 -7.53
C LEU A 83 0.61 -7.48 -8.74
N VAL A 84 1.54 -7.91 -9.59
CA VAL A 84 1.25 -8.75 -10.77
C VAL A 84 0.60 -10.07 -10.36
N ALA A 85 1.13 -10.74 -9.35
CA ALA A 85 0.57 -12.01 -8.84
C ALA A 85 -0.86 -11.82 -8.29
N THR A 86 -1.10 -10.70 -7.60
CA THR A 86 -2.42 -10.35 -7.07
C THR A 86 -3.42 -10.10 -8.19
N GLU A 87 -3.05 -9.32 -9.21
CA GLU A 87 -3.91 -9.06 -10.36
C GLU A 87 -4.17 -10.32 -11.19
N ALA A 88 -3.17 -11.18 -11.37
CA ALA A 88 -3.37 -12.48 -12.00
C ALA A 88 -4.39 -13.33 -11.21
N LYS A 89 -4.26 -13.42 -9.89
CA LYS A 89 -5.23 -14.13 -9.02
C LYS A 89 -6.63 -13.51 -9.13
N ARG A 90 -6.74 -12.18 -9.04
CA ARG A 90 -8.03 -11.45 -9.12
C ARG A 90 -8.74 -11.65 -10.45
N GLN A 91 -7.99 -11.71 -11.55
CA GLN A 91 -8.53 -11.88 -12.90
C GLN A 91 -8.68 -13.36 -13.30
N GLY A 92 -8.31 -14.30 -12.43
CA GLY A 92 -8.34 -15.74 -12.73
C GLY A 92 -7.37 -16.14 -13.84
N VAL A 93 -6.26 -15.42 -13.99
CA VAL A 93 -5.22 -15.70 -14.98
C VAL A 93 -4.31 -16.81 -14.46
N ASP A 94 -4.19 -17.87 -15.25
CA ASP A 94 -3.23 -18.93 -15.01
C ASP A 94 -1.80 -18.44 -15.23
N VAL A 95 -0.89 -18.80 -14.31
CA VAL A 95 0.52 -18.38 -14.33
C VAL A 95 1.32 -18.99 -15.49
N HIS A 96 0.79 -20.04 -16.13
CA HIS A 96 1.39 -20.65 -17.31
C HIS A 96 0.81 -20.12 -18.63
N SER A 97 -0.18 -19.22 -18.55
CA SER A 97 -0.82 -18.64 -19.72
C SER A 97 -0.04 -17.42 -20.23
N PRO A 98 0.03 -17.20 -21.57
CA PRO A 98 0.59 -15.97 -22.15
C PRO A 98 -0.03 -14.68 -21.61
N LYS A 99 -1.28 -14.74 -21.12
CA LYS A 99 -1.94 -13.61 -20.44
C LYS A 99 -1.19 -13.07 -19.22
N LEU A 100 -0.34 -13.88 -18.58
CA LEU A 100 0.51 -13.39 -17.50
C LEU A 100 1.54 -12.39 -18.04
N GLU A 101 2.08 -12.62 -19.23
CA GLU A 101 3.02 -11.70 -19.89
C GLU A 101 2.32 -10.37 -20.22
N ASP A 102 1.07 -10.42 -20.69
CA ASP A 102 0.26 -9.21 -20.92
C ASP A 102 0.09 -8.41 -19.61
N LEU A 103 -0.21 -9.05 -18.49
CA LEU A 103 -0.30 -8.39 -17.17
C LEU A 103 1.04 -7.82 -16.71
N MET A 104 2.14 -8.54 -16.95
CA MET A 104 3.48 -8.05 -16.64
C MET A 104 3.80 -6.79 -17.44
N LEU A 105 3.49 -6.76 -18.73
CA LEU A 105 3.68 -5.58 -19.58
C LEU A 105 2.77 -4.41 -19.18
N GLU A 106 1.56 -4.70 -18.69
CA GLU A 106 0.63 -3.67 -18.22
C GLU A 106 1.12 -3.00 -16.93
N TYR A 107 1.61 -3.78 -15.96
CA TYR A 107 1.90 -3.29 -14.61
C TYR A 107 3.38 -3.00 -14.32
N LEU A 108 4.30 -3.58 -15.07
CA LEU A 108 5.74 -3.40 -14.85
C LEU A 108 6.32 -2.34 -15.78
N SER A 109 7.39 -1.71 -15.32
CA SER A 109 8.25 -0.87 -16.15
C SER A 109 9.71 -1.08 -15.76
N ASP A 110 10.58 -0.52 -16.56
CA ASP A 110 12.02 -0.44 -16.38
C ASP A 110 12.46 0.82 -15.61
N ASP A 111 11.52 1.51 -14.97
CA ASP A 111 11.78 2.70 -14.16
C ASP A 111 12.30 2.38 -12.74
N GLU A 112 12.57 3.42 -11.95
CA GLU A 112 13.10 3.26 -10.59
C GLU A 112 12.14 2.52 -9.64
N THR A 113 10.83 2.57 -9.91
CA THR A 113 9.79 1.88 -9.13
C THR A 113 9.51 0.45 -9.62
N MET A 114 10.00 0.09 -10.81
CA MET A 114 9.65 -1.13 -11.55
C MET A 114 8.16 -1.29 -11.86
N LEU A 115 7.38 -0.21 -11.72
CA LEU A 115 5.95 -0.20 -11.96
C LEU A 115 5.65 0.75 -13.11
N SER A 116 4.67 0.39 -13.94
CA SER A 116 4.10 1.31 -14.90
C SER A 116 3.20 2.34 -14.20
N GLU A 117 2.71 3.33 -14.94
CA GLU A 117 1.70 4.25 -14.41
C GLU A 117 0.44 3.52 -13.93
N GLU A 118 0.00 2.49 -14.67
CA GLU A 118 -1.14 1.67 -14.26
C GLU A 118 -0.80 0.78 -13.06
N GLY A 119 0.45 0.32 -12.94
CA GLY A 119 0.95 -0.39 -11.76
C GLY A 119 0.86 0.47 -10.50
N ILE A 120 1.37 1.70 -10.55
CA ILE A 120 1.28 2.65 -9.43
C ILE A 120 -0.17 2.98 -9.09
N LYS A 121 -1.00 3.25 -10.12
CA LYS A 121 -2.44 3.53 -9.93
C LYS A 121 -3.17 2.38 -9.27
N THR A 122 -2.90 1.15 -9.71
CA THR A 122 -3.52 -0.06 -9.15
C THR A 122 -3.08 -0.30 -7.72
N LEU A 123 -1.78 -0.11 -7.40
CA LEU A 123 -1.30 -0.21 -6.01
C LEU A 123 -1.96 0.85 -5.10
N ASN A 124 -2.14 2.07 -5.60
CA ASN A 124 -2.87 3.12 -4.87
C ASN A 124 -4.33 2.75 -4.62
N ALA A 125 -5.00 2.13 -5.60
CA ALA A 125 -6.39 1.66 -5.46
C ALA A 125 -6.51 0.52 -4.43
N TYR A 126 -5.52 -0.37 -4.36
CA TYR A 126 -5.42 -1.37 -3.29
C TYR A 126 -5.19 -0.73 -1.92
N ALA A 127 -4.31 0.28 -1.83
CA ALA A 127 -4.08 0.99 -0.58
C ALA A 127 -5.34 1.72 -0.10
N LEU A 128 -6.08 2.36 -1.00
CA LEU A 128 -7.37 2.98 -0.69
C LEU A 128 -8.36 1.95 -0.15
N LYS A 129 -8.51 0.81 -0.84
CA LYS A 129 -9.42 -0.23 -0.39
C LYS A 129 -9.01 -0.82 0.95
N GLY A 130 -7.73 -1.10 1.16
CA GLY A 130 -7.26 -1.64 2.43
C GLY A 130 -7.39 -0.67 3.60
N TYR A 131 -7.27 0.64 3.36
CA TYR A 131 -7.64 1.66 4.34
C TYR A 131 -9.12 1.53 4.72
N ASN A 132 -10.03 1.48 3.75
CA ASN A 132 -11.46 1.32 4.02
C ASN A 132 -11.72 0.02 4.81
N LEU A 133 -11.07 -1.07 4.43
CA LEU A 133 -11.23 -2.36 5.11
C LEU A 133 -10.73 -2.33 6.56
N ILE A 134 -9.52 -1.84 6.84
CA ILE A 134 -8.97 -1.80 8.21
C ILE A 134 -9.72 -0.81 9.09
N HIS A 135 -10.20 0.30 8.52
CA HIS A 135 -11.04 1.29 9.18
C HIS A 135 -12.42 0.72 9.54
N ASP A 136 -13.04 -0.07 8.65
CA ASP A 136 -14.33 -0.70 8.94
C ASP A 136 -14.17 -1.84 9.96
N TYR A 137 -13.08 -2.60 9.86
CA TYR A 137 -12.66 -3.58 10.86
C TYR A 137 -11.18 -3.95 10.70
N PRO A 138 -10.36 -3.90 11.76
CA PRO A 138 -10.74 -3.81 13.17
C PRO A 138 -10.60 -2.42 13.83
N LEU A 139 -10.16 -1.38 13.13
CA LEU A 139 -9.91 -0.05 13.71
C LEU A 139 -11.16 0.84 13.66
N SER A 140 -12.04 0.76 14.67
CA SER A 140 -13.19 1.68 14.76
C SER A 140 -12.79 3.12 15.10
N ASP A 141 -11.65 3.32 15.77
CA ASP A 141 -11.13 4.61 16.19
C ASP A 141 -9.73 4.86 15.61
N LYS A 142 -9.32 6.14 15.57
CA LYS A 142 -7.98 6.51 15.10
C LYS A 142 -6.92 5.83 15.97
N PRO A 143 -6.00 5.03 15.39
CA PRO A 143 -4.95 4.40 16.16
C PRO A 143 -4.04 5.47 16.76
N THR A 144 -3.63 5.24 18.00
CA THR A 144 -2.80 6.17 18.79
C THR A 144 -1.36 5.74 18.88
N SER A 145 -1.07 4.48 18.52
CA SER A 145 0.27 3.90 18.48
C SER A 145 0.48 2.98 17.27
N ARG A 146 1.73 2.86 16.86
CA ARG A 146 2.18 1.91 15.84
C ARG A 146 1.81 0.48 16.22
N GLU A 147 1.96 0.12 17.48
CA GLU A 147 1.68 -1.22 17.99
C GLU A 147 0.20 -1.59 17.82
N GLU A 148 -0.70 -0.68 18.19
CA GLU A 148 -2.16 -0.81 17.97
C GLU A 148 -2.49 -1.01 16.49
N PHE A 149 -1.88 -0.21 15.61
CA PHE A 149 -2.06 -0.38 14.17
C PHE A 149 -1.53 -1.72 13.66
N LEU A 150 -0.38 -2.18 14.13
CA LEU A 150 0.21 -3.46 13.71
C LEU A 150 -0.62 -4.66 14.18
N GLU A 151 -1.21 -4.59 15.37
CA GLU A 151 -2.17 -5.59 15.86
C GLU A 151 -3.41 -5.64 14.96
N ALA A 152 -3.98 -4.48 14.65
CA ALA A 152 -5.10 -4.35 13.72
C ALA A 152 -4.77 -4.85 12.31
N PHE A 153 -3.60 -4.49 11.79
CA PHE A 153 -3.09 -4.97 10.50
C PHE A 153 -2.98 -6.48 10.49
N ASN A 154 -2.41 -7.08 11.55
CA ASN A 154 -2.31 -8.53 11.66
C ASN A 154 -3.69 -9.21 11.71
N ILE A 155 -4.66 -8.63 12.41
CA ILE A 155 -6.04 -9.15 12.40
C ILE A 155 -6.63 -9.06 10.99
N ALA A 156 -6.51 -7.90 10.33
CA ALA A 156 -7.05 -7.67 9.00
C ALA A 156 -6.43 -8.60 7.95
N ILE A 157 -5.10 -8.75 7.92
CA ILE A 157 -4.42 -9.59 6.92
C ILE A 157 -4.85 -11.05 7.05
N ASN A 158 -4.93 -11.59 8.26
CA ASN A 158 -5.38 -12.97 8.50
C ASN A 158 -6.88 -13.16 8.23
N TYR A 159 -7.68 -12.10 8.33
CA TYR A 159 -9.11 -12.16 8.03
C TYR A 159 -9.38 -12.19 6.53
N TYR A 160 -8.59 -11.45 5.74
CA TYR A 160 -8.79 -11.32 4.29
C TYR A 160 -7.91 -12.24 3.45
N GLU A 161 -6.88 -12.86 4.03
CA GLU A 161 -6.08 -13.89 3.35
C GLU A 161 -6.96 -15.14 3.09
N ILE A 162 -7.47 -15.25 1.86
CA ILE A 162 -8.25 -16.40 1.35
C ILE A 162 -7.40 -17.30 0.45
#